data_AF-A0A1M6WRJ0-F1
#
_entry.id   AF-A0A1M6WRJ0-F1
#
_cell.length_a   1.000
_cell.length_b   1.000
_cell.length_c   1.000
_cell.angle_alpha   90.00
_cell.angle_beta   90.00
_cell.angle_gamma   90.00
#
_symmetry.space_group_name_H-M   'P 1'
#
loop_
_entity.id
_entity.type
_entity.pdbx_description
1 polymer ?
#
loop_
_entity_poly.entity_id
_entity_poly.type
_entity_poly.pdbx_seq_one_letter_code
_entity_poly.pdbx_strand_id
1 'polypeptide(L)'
;MNSVDQFHALNYKVEMDDFGSGYSSLAALKDIRFDVLKLDMNFIPDGAIGDHRGGIILSSVVRMAKWLKLPVIAEGVETVEQADFLRSIGCDYVQGYLYSKPMPEQDYEKLLSGATVGAIVPQMKLLDSLDANRFWNPGSMESLIFNHFVGGSAIIDYHDGQVEVLRVNQKYLREMGMNQSEKNLIRSNPLSTMSAADRELYLKTLDAVISTKTEQECETWRELQSACCGDEKVCIRSSFQLIGECEVSRQFFVSIRNITKEKLQIQSLSESERKFRMASEQANIYCWEYWVEKKEMRPCFRCMRDLGLPPLIRNYPEPVIRSGLFPAEVADMYRDWHRQIAAGVKSLEAVIPLTENRIPFRVRYTTEFDDLGKPVRAYGSAECMENN
;
A
#
# COMPACT_ATOMS: atom_id res chain seq x y z
N MET A 1 -33.73 -37.57 26.39
CA MET A 1 -33.99 -36.24 25.80
C MET A 1 -34.06 -35.29 26.97
N ASN A 2 -33.06 -34.43 27.11
CA ASN A 2 -33.02 -33.46 28.21
C ASN A 2 -33.94 -32.26 27.86
N SER A 3 -34.22 -31.37 28.81
CA SER A 3 -35.08 -30.21 28.56
C SER A 3 -34.50 -29.26 27.49
N VAL A 4 -33.18 -29.23 27.34
CA VAL A 4 -32.50 -28.43 26.30
C VAL A 4 -32.83 -28.94 24.90
N ASP A 5 -32.82 -30.25 24.68
CA ASP A 5 -33.23 -30.86 23.41
C ASP A 5 -34.70 -30.55 23.07
N GLN A 6 -35.57 -30.37 24.09
CA GLN A 6 -36.96 -29.96 23.88
C GLN A 6 -37.06 -28.49 23.44
N PHE A 7 -36.29 -27.59 24.04
CA PHE A 7 -36.23 -26.19 23.60
C PHE A 7 -35.68 -26.05 22.18
N HIS A 8 -34.65 -26.84 21.84
CA HIS A 8 -34.12 -26.92 20.48
C HIS A 8 -35.13 -27.44 19.47
N ALA A 9 -35.94 -28.44 19.85
CA ALA A 9 -37.02 -28.93 18.99
C ALA A 9 -38.10 -27.86 18.71
N LEU A 10 -38.21 -26.85 19.57
CA LEU A 10 -39.07 -25.68 19.42
C LEU A 10 -38.36 -24.46 18.79
N ASN A 11 -37.13 -24.63 18.28
CA ASN A 11 -36.32 -23.60 17.65
C ASN A 11 -35.93 -22.43 18.57
N TYR A 12 -35.90 -22.65 19.89
CA TYR A 12 -35.29 -21.72 20.83
C TYR A 12 -33.79 -21.95 20.91
N LYS A 13 -33.03 -20.86 21.05
CA LYS A 13 -31.62 -20.94 21.45
C LYS A 13 -31.54 -21.06 22.97
N VAL A 14 -30.58 -21.84 23.45
CA VAL A 14 -30.35 -22.09 24.87
C VAL A 14 -28.97 -21.60 25.26
N GLU A 15 -28.95 -20.64 26.17
CA GLU A 15 -27.74 -20.05 26.73
C GLU A 15 -27.37 -20.76 28.04
N MET A 16 -26.06 -20.94 28.28
CA MET A 16 -25.52 -21.30 29.59
C MET A 16 -25.18 -20.02 30.35
N ASP A 17 -26.04 -19.65 31.28
CA ASP A 17 -25.86 -18.49 32.14
C ASP A 17 -24.88 -18.76 33.29
N ASP A 18 -24.32 -17.69 33.88
CA ASP A 18 -23.50 -17.75 35.09
C ASP A 18 -22.32 -18.75 35.00
N PHE A 19 -21.63 -18.80 33.85
CA PHE A 19 -20.51 -19.72 33.69
C PHE A 19 -19.36 -19.33 34.64
N GLY A 20 -19.13 -20.25 35.59
CA GLY A 20 -18.06 -20.25 36.57
C GLY A 20 -18.38 -19.60 37.92
N SER A 21 -19.66 -19.39 38.23
CA SER A 21 -20.15 -19.29 39.61
C SER A 21 -20.84 -20.60 40.04
N GLY A 22 -20.54 -21.07 41.26
CA GLY A 22 -21.25 -22.15 41.97
C GLY A 22 -21.32 -23.54 41.30
N TYR A 23 -22.24 -23.69 40.32
CA TYR A 23 -22.69 -24.97 39.75
C TYR A 23 -22.33 -25.17 38.26
N SER A 24 -21.75 -24.16 37.61
CA SER A 24 -21.37 -24.18 36.20
C SER A 24 -20.06 -24.94 35.97
N SER A 25 -20.14 -26.26 35.85
CA SER A 25 -18.97 -27.11 35.62
C SER A 25 -18.69 -27.34 34.13
N LEU A 26 -17.42 -27.51 33.76
CA LEU A 26 -16.99 -27.97 32.43
C LEU A 26 -17.67 -29.28 32.00
N ALA A 27 -18.17 -30.08 32.94
CA ALA A 27 -18.94 -31.29 32.65
C ALA A 27 -20.29 -30.97 31.98
N ALA A 28 -20.95 -29.85 32.33
CA ALA A 28 -22.18 -29.44 31.69
C ALA A 28 -21.99 -29.11 30.20
N LEU A 29 -20.88 -28.44 29.85
CA LEU A 29 -20.52 -28.16 28.46
C LEU A 29 -20.24 -29.42 27.62
N LYS A 30 -19.90 -30.53 28.27
CA LYS A 30 -19.68 -31.81 27.61
C LYS A 30 -21.01 -32.53 27.30
N ASP A 31 -21.94 -32.51 28.25
CA ASP A 31 -23.14 -33.36 28.21
C ASP A 31 -24.39 -32.63 27.68
N ILE A 32 -24.36 -31.29 27.62
CA ILE A 32 -25.47 -30.46 27.17
C ILE A 32 -25.03 -29.60 25.99
N ARG A 33 -25.88 -29.53 24.95
CA ARG A 33 -25.66 -28.69 23.77
C ARG A 33 -26.20 -27.29 24.03
N PHE A 34 -25.35 -26.39 24.49
CA PHE A 34 -25.68 -24.97 24.57
C PHE A 34 -25.40 -24.28 23.23
N ASP A 35 -26.07 -23.15 22.99
CA ASP A 35 -25.87 -22.32 21.80
C ASP A 35 -24.99 -21.09 22.09
N VAL A 36 -24.91 -20.68 23.35
CA VAL A 36 -24.17 -19.50 23.83
C VAL A 36 -23.63 -19.77 25.23
N LEU A 37 -22.42 -19.29 25.50
CA LEU A 37 -21.79 -19.34 26.82
C LEU A 37 -21.73 -17.92 27.42
N LYS A 38 -22.34 -17.70 28.58
CA LYS A 38 -22.33 -16.41 29.26
C LYS A 38 -21.46 -16.49 30.51
N LEU A 39 -20.41 -15.66 30.53
CA LEU A 39 -19.42 -15.61 31.59
C LEU A 39 -19.88 -14.66 32.69
N ASP A 40 -19.89 -15.17 33.91
CA ASP A 40 -20.24 -14.42 35.10
C ASP A 40 -19.27 -13.24 35.31
N MET A 41 -19.80 -12.13 35.83
CA MET A 41 -19.02 -10.90 36.10
C MET A 41 -17.79 -11.12 36.98
N ASN A 42 -17.80 -12.15 37.84
CA ASN A 42 -16.67 -12.51 38.69
C ASN A 42 -15.42 -12.96 37.90
N PHE A 43 -15.55 -13.25 36.59
CA PHE A 43 -14.40 -13.49 35.71
C PHE A 43 -13.70 -12.21 35.26
N ILE A 44 -14.37 -11.07 35.37
CA ILE A 44 -13.84 -9.77 34.94
C ILE A 44 -12.95 -9.22 36.06
N PRO A 45 -11.65 -8.95 35.79
CA PRO A 45 -10.77 -8.40 36.81
C PRO A 45 -11.17 -6.98 37.22
N ASP A 46 -11.20 -6.71 38.54
CA ASP A 46 -11.55 -5.42 39.16
C ASP A 46 -10.45 -4.33 39.03
N GLY A 47 -9.33 -4.59 38.34
CA GLY A 47 -8.15 -3.71 38.36
C GLY A 47 -7.36 -3.68 37.06
N ALA A 48 -6.28 -2.87 37.04
CA ALA A 48 -5.38 -2.69 35.91
C ALA A 48 -5.04 -4.06 35.28
N ILE A 49 -5.25 -4.17 33.95
CA ILE A 49 -4.97 -5.33 33.11
C ILE A 49 -3.56 -5.86 33.47
N GLY A 50 -3.48 -6.85 34.36
CA GLY A 50 -2.22 -7.12 35.06
C GLY A 50 -2.28 -8.12 36.22
N ASP A 51 -3.45 -8.49 36.75
CA ASP A 51 -3.50 -9.74 37.52
C ASP A 51 -3.35 -10.92 36.56
N HIS A 52 -2.13 -11.44 36.50
CA HIS A 52 -1.72 -12.48 35.56
C HIS A 52 -2.66 -13.70 35.62
N ARG A 53 -3.29 -14.01 36.76
CA ARG A 53 -4.06 -15.25 36.90
C ARG A 53 -5.48 -15.14 36.32
N GLY A 54 -6.22 -14.08 36.65
CA GLY A 54 -7.60 -13.88 36.18
C GLY A 54 -7.67 -13.77 34.65
N GLY A 55 -6.79 -12.98 34.05
CA GLY A 55 -6.72 -12.84 32.59
C GLY A 55 -6.31 -14.12 31.86
N ILE A 56 -5.42 -14.94 32.44
CA ILE A 56 -5.04 -16.25 31.87
C ILE A 56 -6.21 -17.23 31.92
N ILE A 57 -6.97 -17.25 33.02
CA ILE A 57 -8.16 -18.12 33.15
C ILE A 57 -9.21 -17.69 32.13
N LEU A 58 -9.54 -16.40 32.08
CA LEU A 58 -10.54 -15.85 31.18
C LEU A 58 -10.18 -16.10 29.70
N SER A 59 -8.93 -15.84 29.31
CA SER A 59 -8.46 -16.15 27.94
C SER A 59 -8.52 -17.64 27.60
N SER A 60 -8.24 -18.53 28.56
CA SER A 60 -8.34 -19.98 28.38
C SER A 60 -9.78 -20.44 28.18
N VAL A 61 -10.72 -19.89 28.95
CA VAL A 61 -12.16 -20.17 28.82
C VAL A 61 -12.71 -19.69 27.48
N VAL A 62 -12.41 -18.45 27.09
CA VAL A 62 -12.84 -17.90 25.78
C VAL A 62 -12.27 -18.74 24.63
N ARG A 63 -11.01 -19.16 24.73
CA ARG A 63 -10.38 -20.02 23.72
C ARG A 63 -11.02 -21.41 23.64
N MET A 64 -11.38 -21.99 24.78
CA MET A 64 -12.11 -23.26 24.82
C MET A 64 -13.50 -23.13 24.17
N ALA A 65 -14.26 -22.09 24.52
CA ALA A 65 -15.58 -21.85 23.93
C ALA A 65 -15.52 -21.73 22.39
N LYS A 66 -14.48 -21.05 21.88
CA LYS A 66 -14.19 -21.00 20.44
C LYS A 66 -13.96 -22.38 19.81
N TRP A 67 -13.22 -23.27 20.48
CA TRP A 67 -13.03 -24.64 19.99
C TRP A 67 -14.32 -25.44 19.97
N LEU A 68 -15.24 -25.16 20.90
CA LEU A 68 -16.57 -25.73 20.95
C LEU A 68 -17.56 -25.05 20.00
N LYS A 69 -17.14 -24.00 19.27
CA LYS A 69 -17.98 -23.15 18.41
C LYS A 69 -19.15 -22.51 19.18
N LEU A 70 -18.93 -22.18 20.45
CA LEU A 70 -19.88 -21.47 21.30
C LEU A 70 -19.52 -19.98 21.33
N PRO A 71 -20.41 -19.09 20.84
CA PRO A 71 -20.29 -17.66 21.07
C PRO A 71 -20.26 -17.36 22.57
N VAL A 72 -19.45 -16.37 22.96
CA VAL A 72 -19.26 -15.98 24.36
C VAL A 72 -19.82 -14.59 24.64
N ILE A 73 -20.61 -14.48 25.70
CA ILE A 73 -21.04 -13.21 26.29
C ILE A 73 -20.26 -12.99 27.59
N ALA A 74 -19.58 -11.86 27.74
CA ALA A 74 -18.94 -11.50 29.00
C ALA A 74 -19.76 -10.42 29.73
N GLU A 75 -20.18 -10.72 30.96
CA GLU A 75 -20.94 -9.78 31.79
C GLU A 75 -20.08 -8.95 32.72
N GLY A 76 -20.63 -7.85 33.24
CA GLY A 76 -19.96 -7.00 34.22
C GLY A 76 -18.87 -6.11 33.63
N VAL A 77 -18.93 -5.80 32.33
CA VAL A 77 -17.97 -4.90 31.69
C VAL A 77 -18.30 -3.44 32.01
N GLU A 78 -17.47 -2.80 32.81
CA GLU A 78 -17.68 -1.42 33.28
C GLU A 78 -16.69 -0.42 32.67
N THR A 79 -15.52 -0.89 32.22
CA THR A 79 -14.45 -0.01 31.68
C THR A 79 -14.07 -0.36 30.24
N VAL A 80 -13.56 0.65 29.52
CA VAL A 80 -13.07 0.49 28.14
C VAL A 80 -11.91 -0.50 28.09
N GLU A 81 -11.06 -0.51 29.12
CA GLU A 81 -9.93 -1.40 29.28
C GLU A 81 -10.37 -2.87 29.36
N GLN A 82 -11.43 -3.16 30.13
CA GLN A 82 -12.02 -4.50 30.21
C GLN A 82 -12.59 -4.93 28.85
N ALA A 83 -13.30 -4.03 28.17
CA ALA A 83 -13.86 -4.30 26.84
C ALA A 83 -12.76 -4.56 25.79
N ASP A 84 -11.69 -3.77 25.81
CA ASP A 84 -10.53 -3.94 24.92
C ASP A 84 -9.81 -5.26 25.20
N PHE A 85 -9.66 -5.64 26.47
CA PHE A 85 -9.07 -6.93 26.85
C PHE A 85 -9.93 -8.11 26.36
N LEU A 86 -11.24 -8.08 26.61
CA LEU A 86 -12.19 -9.11 26.15
C LEU A 86 -12.19 -9.22 24.61
N ARG A 87 -12.11 -8.07 23.91
CA ARG A 87 -11.96 -8.04 22.46
C ARG A 87 -10.62 -8.65 22.00
N SER A 88 -9.53 -8.41 22.73
CA SER A 88 -8.20 -8.94 22.39
C SER A 88 -8.09 -10.47 22.48
N ILE A 89 -8.83 -11.08 23.42
CA ILE A 89 -8.95 -12.55 23.53
C ILE A 89 -10.07 -13.11 22.63
N GLY A 90 -10.84 -12.19 22.04
CA GLY A 90 -11.91 -12.37 21.07
C GLY A 90 -13.18 -12.98 21.66
N CYS A 91 -13.66 -12.40 22.77
CA CYS A 91 -15.04 -12.55 23.22
C CYS A 91 -16.00 -11.94 22.18
N ASP A 92 -17.12 -12.60 21.89
CA ASP A 92 -18.04 -12.20 20.81
C ASP A 92 -18.96 -11.05 21.24
N TYR A 93 -19.48 -11.12 22.47
CA TYR A 93 -20.41 -10.15 23.02
C TYR A 93 -19.95 -9.70 24.42
N VAL A 94 -20.33 -8.47 24.77
CA VAL A 94 -20.03 -7.86 26.05
C VAL A 94 -21.28 -7.18 26.59
N GLN A 95 -21.53 -7.36 27.88
CA GLN A 95 -22.64 -6.78 28.61
C GLN A 95 -22.10 -6.11 29.88
N GLY A 96 -22.58 -4.90 30.16
CA GLY A 96 -22.25 -4.21 31.40
C GLY A 96 -22.50 -2.71 31.33
N TYR A 97 -22.23 -2.04 32.45
CA TYR A 97 -22.54 -0.62 32.65
C TYR A 97 -21.75 0.32 31.73
N LEU A 98 -20.69 -0.18 31.08
CA LEU A 98 -20.01 0.56 30.03
C LEU A 98 -20.95 0.90 28.86
N TYR A 99 -21.85 -0.02 28.49
CA TYR A 99 -22.72 0.13 27.34
C TYR A 99 -24.10 0.65 27.72
N SER A 100 -24.69 0.08 28.77
CA SER A 100 -26.01 0.49 29.24
C SER A 100 -26.19 0.16 30.70
N LYS A 101 -26.76 1.10 31.44
CA LYS A 101 -27.14 0.90 32.85
C LYS A 101 -28.58 0.40 32.92
N PRO A 102 -28.96 -0.30 34.00
CA PRO A 102 -30.35 -0.61 34.29
C PRO A 102 -31.19 0.66 34.18
N MET A 103 -32.28 0.59 33.44
CA MET A 103 -33.13 1.73 33.13
C MET A 103 -34.60 1.40 33.42
N PRO A 104 -35.45 2.40 33.68
CA PRO A 104 -36.88 2.21 33.80
C PRO A 104 -37.49 1.59 32.53
N GLU A 105 -38.56 0.80 32.69
CA GLU A 105 -39.28 0.13 31.61
C GLU A 105 -39.61 1.08 30.43
N GLN A 106 -40.11 2.27 30.74
CA GLN A 106 -40.48 3.27 29.73
C GLN A 106 -39.30 3.74 28.86
N ASP A 107 -38.09 3.78 29.43
CA ASP A 107 -36.89 4.17 28.69
C ASP A 107 -36.37 3.01 27.84
N TYR A 108 -36.54 1.77 28.32
CA TYR A 108 -36.24 0.57 27.56
C TYR A 108 -37.16 0.40 26.34
N GLU A 109 -38.47 0.61 26.48
CA GLU A 109 -39.42 0.54 25.36
C GLU A 109 -39.14 1.59 24.27
N LYS A 110 -38.71 2.79 24.67
CA LYS A 110 -38.25 3.83 23.72
C LYS A 110 -36.98 3.39 23.00
N LEU A 111 -36.04 2.77 23.71
CA LEU A 111 -34.80 2.26 23.12
C LEU A 111 -35.09 1.13 22.12
N LEU A 112 -36.01 0.21 22.43
CA LEU A 112 -36.45 -0.85 21.53
C LEU A 112 -37.16 -0.32 20.28
N SER A 113 -38.03 0.69 20.42
CA SER A 113 -38.78 1.25 19.29
C SER A 113 -37.92 2.13 18.37
N GLY A 114 -36.82 2.70 18.89
CA GLY A 114 -35.82 3.43 18.10
C GLY A 114 -34.67 2.57 17.58
N ALA A 115 -34.49 1.36 18.09
CA ALA A 115 -33.45 0.45 17.64
C ALA A 115 -33.85 -0.15 16.29
N THR A 116 -33.16 0.24 15.22
CA THR A 116 -32.90 -0.75 14.16
C THR A 116 -32.13 -1.86 14.84
N VAL A 117 -32.74 -3.06 14.96
CA VAL A 117 -32.04 -4.27 15.40
C VAL A 117 -30.72 -4.26 14.66
N GLY A 118 -29.63 -3.99 15.38
CA GLY A 118 -28.30 -3.86 14.79
C GLY A 118 -28.14 -5.07 13.90
N ALA A 119 -28.08 -4.81 12.59
CA ALA A 119 -28.17 -5.86 11.60
C ALA A 119 -27.23 -6.97 12.07
N ILE A 120 -27.79 -8.17 12.27
CA ILE A 120 -27.00 -9.40 12.34
C ILE A 120 -26.01 -9.24 11.20
N VAL A 121 -24.73 -9.04 11.52
CA VAL A 121 -23.69 -8.79 10.53
C VAL A 121 -23.88 -9.87 9.47
N PRO A 122 -24.34 -9.53 8.25
CA PRO A 122 -24.67 -10.54 7.26
C PRO A 122 -23.43 -11.39 7.11
N GLN A 123 -23.60 -12.70 7.27
CA GLN A 123 -22.52 -13.67 7.24
C GLN A 123 -21.69 -13.41 5.99
N MET A 124 -20.52 -12.81 6.20
CA MET A 124 -19.68 -12.28 5.13
C MET A 124 -19.18 -13.47 4.31
N LYS A 125 -19.63 -13.59 3.06
CA LYS A 125 -19.03 -14.54 2.12
C LYS A 125 -17.69 -13.96 1.68
N LEU A 126 -16.63 -14.32 2.40
CA LEU A 126 -15.28 -14.22 1.86
C LEU A 126 -15.11 -15.24 0.73
N LEU A 127 -14.40 -14.85 -0.33
CA LEU A 127 -14.01 -15.75 -1.42
C LEU A 127 -13.36 -17.02 -0.85
N ASP A 128 -13.67 -18.19 -1.44
CA ASP A 128 -13.53 -19.57 -0.95
C ASP A 128 -12.16 -20.02 -0.35
N SER A 129 -11.17 -19.13 -0.24
CA SER A 129 -9.81 -19.43 0.24
C SER A 129 -9.45 -18.86 1.62
N LEU A 130 -10.28 -18.03 2.25
CA LEU A 130 -9.98 -17.43 3.57
C LEU A 130 -11.18 -17.52 4.51
N ASP A 131 -11.02 -18.28 5.60
CA ASP A 131 -12.01 -18.33 6.68
C ASP A 131 -11.99 -17.00 7.44
N ALA A 132 -13.05 -16.20 7.24
CA ALA A 132 -13.25 -14.90 7.87
C ALA A 132 -12.98 -14.94 9.37
N ASN A 133 -13.54 -15.94 10.07
CA ASN A 133 -13.45 -16.04 11.52
C ASN A 133 -12.02 -16.34 11.98
N ARG A 134 -11.22 -17.04 11.16
CA ARG A 134 -9.79 -17.24 11.44
C ARG A 134 -9.01 -15.97 11.15
N PHE A 135 -9.26 -15.28 10.05
CA PHE A 135 -8.53 -14.05 9.74
C PHE A 135 -8.69 -12.96 10.80
N TRP A 136 -9.89 -12.81 11.37
CA TRP A 136 -10.16 -11.85 12.45
C TRP A 136 -9.67 -12.30 13.83
N ASN A 137 -9.27 -13.56 14.00
CA ASN A 137 -8.74 -14.08 15.26
C ASN A 137 -7.25 -13.74 15.41
N PRO A 138 -6.82 -12.98 16.44
CA PRO A 138 -5.42 -12.59 16.64
C PRO A 138 -4.43 -13.76 16.78
N GLY A 139 -4.91 -14.94 17.20
CA GLY A 139 -4.10 -16.15 17.38
C GLY A 139 -4.11 -17.12 16.21
N SER A 140 -4.72 -16.78 15.07
CA SER A 140 -4.76 -17.64 13.89
C SER A 140 -3.49 -17.55 13.04
N MET A 141 -3.25 -18.59 12.23
CA MET A 141 -2.16 -18.60 11.25
C MET A 141 -2.32 -17.45 10.24
N GLU A 142 -3.56 -17.15 9.86
CA GLU A 142 -3.92 -16.11 8.90
C GLU A 142 -3.63 -14.70 9.46
N SER A 143 -3.84 -14.46 10.76
CA SER A 143 -3.39 -13.24 11.44
C SER A 143 -1.87 -13.15 11.56
N LEU A 144 -1.19 -14.27 11.83
CA LEU A 144 0.27 -14.32 11.86
C LEU A 144 0.87 -14.01 10.48
N ILE A 145 0.29 -14.56 9.40
CA ILE A 145 0.63 -14.25 8.02
C ILE A 145 0.43 -12.76 7.75
N PHE A 146 -0.75 -12.22 8.05
CA PHE A 146 -1.06 -10.79 7.87
C PHE A 146 -0.11 -9.85 8.63
N ASN A 147 0.25 -10.20 9.86
CA ASN A 147 1.09 -9.34 10.70
C ASN A 147 2.60 -9.47 10.40
N HIS A 148 3.08 -10.67 10.06
CA HIS A 148 4.53 -10.95 9.99
C HIS A 148 5.06 -11.26 8.60
N PHE A 149 4.22 -11.73 7.66
CA PHE A 149 4.68 -12.20 6.34
C PHE A 149 4.18 -11.32 5.18
N VAL A 150 3.10 -10.58 5.40
CA VAL A 150 2.54 -9.66 4.42
C VAL A 150 3.24 -8.28 4.53
N GLY A 151 3.32 -7.56 3.40
CA GLY A 151 3.81 -6.17 3.34
C GLY A 151 3.05 -5.20 4.25
N GLY A 152 3.24 -3.89 4.09
CA GLY A 152 2.36 -2.94 4.79
C GLY A 152 0.94 -3.17 4.31
N SER A 153 -0.01 -3.51 5.18
CA SER A 153 -1.34 -3.90 4.73
C SER A 153 -2.47 -3.47 5.65
N ALA A 154 -3.64 -3.26 5.04
CA ALA A 154 -4.87 -2.87 5.69
C ALA A 154 -6.05 -3.69 5.15
N ILE A 155 -7.10 -3.77 5.95
CA ILE A 155 -8.43 -4.15 5.50
C ILE A 155 -9.28 -2.89 5.54
N ILE A 156 -9.98 -2.61 4.45
CA ILE A 156 -10.91 -1.49 4.38
C ILE A 156 -12.30 -1.97 4.03
N ASP A 157 -13.29 -1.25 4.55
CA ASP A 157 -14.70 -1.32 4.17
C ASP A 157 -15.02 -0.16 3.23
N TYR A 158 -15.85 -0.41 2.23
CA TYR A 158 -16.27 0.58 1.25
C TYR A 158 -17.77 0.50 1.04
N HIS A 159 -18.46 1.61 1.34
CA HIS A 159 -19.89 1.77 1.16
C HIS A 159 -20.20 3.22 0.76
N ASP A 160 -21.06 3.43 -0.25
CA ASP A 160 -21.54 4.76 -0.69
C ASP A 160 -20.45 5.86 -0.80
N GLY A 161 -19.30 5.52 -1.41
CA GLY A 161 -18.20 6.49 -1.59
C GLY A 161 -17.39 6.77 -0.32
N GLN A 162 -17.76 6.21 0.82
CA GLN A 162 -17.00 6.24 2.07
C GLN A 162 -16.09 5.03 2.18
N VAL A 163 -14.89 5.26 2.72
CA VAL A 163 -13.90 4.22 2.99
C VAL A 163 -13.60 4.25 4.49
N GLU A 164 -13.63 3.10 5.13
CA GLU A 164 -13.31 2.94 6.55
C GLU A 164 -12.22 1.88 6.73
N VAL A 165 -11.18 2.18 7.50
CA VAL A 165 -10.14 1.19 7.81
C VAL A 165 -10.60 0.26 8.93
N LEU A 166 -10.72 -1.03 8.65
CA LEU A 166 -11.11 -2.04 9.64
C LEU A 166 -9.90 -2.58 10.41
N ARG A 167 -8.76 -2.73 9.72
CA ARG A 167 -7.53 -3.29 10.32
C ARG A 167 -6.30 -2.79 9.60
N VAL A 168 -5.19 -2.71 10.31
CA VAL A 168 -3.85 -2.50 9.77
C VAL A 168 -2.86 -3.47 10.43
N ASN A 169 -1.71 -3.70 9.81
CA ASN A 169 -0.58 -4.36 10.48
C ASN A 169 0.52 -3.34 10.84
N GLN A 170 1.48 -3.75 11.67
CA GLN A 170 2.59 -2.89 12.07
C GLN A 170 3.41 -2.35 10.89
N LYS A 171 3.53 -3.13 9.80
CA LYS A 171 4.29 -2.69 8.62
C LYS A 171 3.55 -1.57 7.88
N TYR A 172 2.22 -1.55 7.87
CA TYR A 172 1.41 -0.46 7.32
C TYR A 172 1.75 0.86 8.01
N LEU A 173 1.85 0.85 9.34
CA LEU A 173 2.23 2.04 10.12
C LEU A 173 3.61 2.57 9.73
N ARG A 174 4.58 1.66 9.55
CA ARG A 174 5.94 2.01 9.12
C ARG A 174 5.97 2.61 7.72
N GLU A 175 5.24 2.03 6.78
CA GLU A 175 5.15 2.55 5.39
C GLU A 175 4.49 3.94 5.36
N MET A 176 3.50 4.18 6.23
CA MET A 176 2.86 5.49 6.37
C MET A 176 3.75 6.51 7.12
N GLY A 177 4.89 6.11 7.68
CA GLY A 177 5.84 7.03 8.33
C GLY A 177 5.35 7.63 9.65
N MET A 178 4.35 7.02 10.28
CA MET A 178 3.63 7.61 11.41
C MET A 178 4.06 7.01 12.76
N ASN A 179 4.32 7.87 13.76
CA ASN A 179 4.19 7.53 15.19
C ASN A 179 2.70 7.47 15.59
N GLN A 180 1.86 6.80 14.79
CA GLN A 180 0.45 6.60 15.11
C GLN A 180 0.24 5.21 15.71
N SER A 181 -0.65 5.11 16.69
CA SER A 181 -1.13 3.83 17.19
C SER A 181 -2.16 3.23 16.23
N GLU A 182 -2.23 1.90 16.14
CA GLU A 182 -3.26 1.21 15.34
C GLU A 182 -4.68 1.70 15.68
N LYS A 183 -4.93 2.03 16.96
CA LYS A 183 -6.21 2.53 17.46
C LYS A 183 -6.68 3.83 16.77
N ASN A 184 -5.76 4.69 16.35
CA ASN A 184 -6.12 5.96 15.68
C ASN A 184 -6.48 5.77 14.20
N LEU A 185 -6.03 4.67 13.60
CA LEU A 185 -6.25 4.38 12.18
C LEU A 185 -7.48 3.50 11.96
N ILE A 186 -7.82 2.64 12.92
CA ILE A 186 -9.06 1.86 12.85
C ILE A 186 -10.25 2.83 12.89
N ARG A 187 -11.21 2.64 11.98
CA ARG A 187 -12.35 3.53 11.69
C ARG A 187 -12.02 4.89 11.07
N SER A 188 -10.75 5.13 10.72
CA SER A 188 -10.38 6.35 10.00
C SER A 188 -10.77 6.25 8.52
N ASN A 189 -11.08 7.40 7.92
CA ASN A 189 -11.27 7.49 6.48
C ASN A 189 -9.94 7.89 5.79
N PRO A 190 -9.31 7.01 5.01
CA PRO A 190 -8.00 7.27 4.39
C PRO A 190 -8.07 8.38 3.34
N LEU A 191 -9.24 8.64 2.75
CA LEU A 191 -9.45 9.70 1.74
C LEU A 191 -9.22 11.10 2.33
N SER A 192 -9.39 11.28 3.64
CA SER A 192 -9.21 12.57 4.32
C SER A 192 -7.82 13.17 4.07
N THR A 193 -6.79 12.32 3.98
CA THR A 193 -5.39 12.71 3.76
C THR A 193 -5.02 12.97 2.31
N MET A 194 -5.96 12.80 1.37
CA MET A 194 -5.69 12.88 -0.08
C MET A 194 -6.24 14.16 -0.69
N SER A 195 -5.60 14.60 -1.78
CA SER A 195 -6.13 15.67 -2.65
C SER A 195 -7.39 15.22 -3.39
N ALA A 196 -8.18 16.15 -3.94
CA ALA A 196 -9.39 15.79 -4.69
C ALA A 196 -9.11 14.86 -5.89
N ALA A 197 -8.02 15.10 -6.63
CA ALA A 197 -7.62 14.26 -7.76
C ALA A 197 -7.17 12.87 -7.30
N ASP A 198 -6.43 12.78 -6.20
CA ASP A 198 -6.00 11.50 -5.61
C ASP A 198 -7.19 10.70 -5.06
N ARG A 199 -8.20 11.37 -4.48
CA ARG A 199 -9.45 10.73 -4.02
C ARG A 199 -10.22 10.12 -5.19
N GLU A 200 -10.38 10.87 -6.27
CA GLU A 200 -11.06 10.38 -7.48
C GLU A 200 -10.33 9.16 -8.05
N LEU A 201 -9.00 9.21 -8.15
CA LEU A 201 -8.20 8.08 -8.60
C LEU A 201 -8.38 6.86 -7.70
N TYR A 202 -8.31 7.03 -6.38
CA TYR A 202 -8.48 5.96 -5.40
C TYR A 202 -9.84 5.27 -5.53
N LEU A 203 -10.92 6.06 -5.57
CA LEU A 203 -12.30 5.54 -5.70
C LEU A 203 -12.51 4.84 -7.04
N LYS A 204 -12.03 5.44 -8.14
CA LYS A 204 -12.10 4.82 -9.47
C LYS A 204 -11.36 3.48 -9.52
N THR A 205 -10.25 3.35 -8.81
CA THR A 205 -9.53 2.07 -8.69
C THR A 205 -10.36 1.04 -7.92
N LEU A 206 -11.02 1.42 -6.82
CA LEU A 206 -11.94 0.51 -6.12
C LEU A 206 -13.08 0.05 -7.04
N ASP A 207 -13.71 0.96 -7.78
CA ASP A 207 -14.77 0.61 -8.76
C ASP A 207 -14.26 -0.33 -9.85
N ALA A 208 -13.01 -0.14 -10.31
CA ALA A 208 -12.37 -1.04 -11.25
C ALA A 208 -12.15 -2.45 -10.65
N VAL A 209 -11.75 -2.57 -9.39
CA VAL A 209 -11.66 -3.88 -8.71
C VAL A 209 -13.05 -4.52 -8.57
N ILE A 210 -14.08 -3.75 -8.22
CA ILE A 210 -15.45 -4.26 -8.06
C ILE A 210 -15.98 -4.84 -9.37
N SER A 211 -15.76 -4.13 -10.47
CA SER A 211 -16.22 -4.53 -11.81
C SER A 211 -15.42 -5.68 -12.40
N THR A 212 -14.09 -5.68 -12.25
CA THR A 212 -13.22 -6.70 -12.86
C THR A 212 -13.03 -7.94 -11.97
N LYS A 213 -13.24 -7.81 -10.65
CA LYS A 213 -12.91 -8.82 -9.63
C LYS A 213 -11.42 -9.21 -9.60
N THR A 214 -10.57 -8.37 -10.17
CA THR A 214 -9.12 -8.57 -10.23
C THR A 214 -8.39 -7.50 -9.41
N GLU A 215 -7.18 -7.82 -8.97
CA GLU A 215 -6.30 -6.88 -8.30
C GLU A 215 -6.06 -5.63 -9.18
N GLN A 216 -6.16 -4.45 -8.58
CA GLN A 216 -5.81 -3.18 -9.23
C GLN A 216 -4.93 -2.35 -8.32
N GLU A 217 -4.09 -1.51 -8.93
CA GLU A 217 -3.17 -0.63 -8.21
C GLU A 217 -3.41 0.84 -8.54
N CYS A 218 -3.13 1.72 -7.58
CA CYS A 218 -2.99 3.16 -7.82
C CYS A 218 -1.89 3.78 -6.97
N GLU A 219 -1.43 4.96 -7.38
CA GLU A 219 -0.43 5.75 -6.67
C GLU A 219 -1.08 7.07 -6.26
N THR A 220 -1.14 7.33 -4.96
CA THR A 220 -1.74 8.57 -4.45
C THR A 220 -0.79 9.32 -3.55
N TRP A 221 -0.82 10.66 -3.66
CA TRP A 221 -0.14 11.53 -2.72
C TRP A 221 -1.03 11.79 -1.50
N ARG A 222 -0.42 11.75 -0.31
CA ARG A 222 -1.09 11.91 0.98
C ARG A 222 -0.37 12.96 1.81
N GLU A 223 -1.13 13.83 2.44
CA GLU A 223 -0.65 14.81 3.40
C GLU A 223 -0.89 14.25 4.80
N LEU A 224 0.20 13.89 5.47
CA LEU A 224 0.19 13.20 6.75
C LEU A 224 0.71 14.16 7.83
N GLN A 225 -0.09 14.36 8.87
CA GLN A 225 0.34 15.14 10.04
C GLN A 225 1.25 14.31 10.94
N SER A 226 2.51 14.73 11.05
CA SER A 226 3.46 14.15 12.01
C SER A 226 3.61 15.06 13.23
N ALA A 227 3.41 14.49 14.42
CA ALA A 227 3.54 15.20 15.69
C ALA A 227 4.95 15.75 15.95
N CYS A 228 5.99 15.19 15.30
CA CYS A 228 7.38 15.64 15.46
C CYS A 228 7.81 16.71 14.46
N CYS A 229 7.19 16.72 13.28
CA CYS A 229 7.88 17.17 12.07
C CYS A 229 6.98 18.00 11.12
N GLY A 230 5.69 18.18 11.44
CA GLY A 230 4.74 18.93 10.60
C GLY A 230 4.06 18.06 9.54
N ASP A 231 3.46 18.71 8.53
CA ASP A 231 2.83 18.03 7.39
C ASP A 231 3.90 17.41 6.49
N GLU A 232 3.91 16.08 6.40
CA GLU A 232 4.78 15.33 5.49
C GLU A 232 3.96 14.79 4.33
N LYS A 233 4.41 15.07 3.10
CA LYS A 233 3.75 14.60 1.90
C LYS A 233 4.40 13.30 1.42
N VAL A 234 3.64 12.21 1.42
CA VAL A 234 4.12 10.89 1.01
C VAL A 234 3.36 10.39 -0.21
N CYS A 235 4.03 9.64 -1.09
CA CYS A 235 3.42 8.94 -2.20
C CYS A 235 3.29 7.45 -1.85
N ILE A 236 2.06 6.97 -1.79
CA ILE A 236 1.75 5.58 -1.44
C ILE A 236 1.20 4.86 -2.67
N ARG A 237 1.87 3.79 -3.07
CA ARG A 237 1.28 2.81 -4.00
C ARG A 237 0.40 1.88 -3.20
N SER A 238 -0.86 1.78 -3.59
CA SER A 238 -1.87 0.92 -2.97
C SER A 238 -2.34 -0.11 -3.99
N SER A 239 -2.29 -1.38 -3.63
CA SER A 239 -2.91 -2.49 -4.37
C SER A 239 -4.14 -2.98 -3.64
N PHE A 240 -5.22 -3.23 -4.38
CA PHE A 240 -6.54 -3.55 -3.86
C PHE A 240 -7.02 -4.88 -4.40
N GLN A 241 -7.41 -5.77 -3.49
CA GLN A 241 -8.06 -7.03 -3.81
C GLN A 241 -9.39 -7.10 -3.08
N LEU A 242 -10.48 -7.35 -3.82
CA LEU A 242 -11.79 -7.61 -3.21
C LEU A 242 -11.71 -8.93 -2.45
N ILE A 243 -12.05 -8.91 -1.16
CA ILE A 243 -12.04 -10.10 -0.30
C ILE A 243 -13.45 -10.50 0.16
N GLY A 244 -14.41 -9.59 0.15
CA GLY A 244 -15.81 -9.89 0.42
C GLY A 244 -16.75 -8.78 -0.04
N GLU A 245 -18.00 -9.13 -0.29
CA GLU A 245 -19.05 -8.17 -0.67
C GLU A 245 -20.42 -8.60 -0.14
N CYS A 246 -21.24 -7.60 0.17
CA CYS A 246 -22.67 -7.74 0.39
C CYS A 246 -23.40 -6.62 -0.38
N GLU A 247 -24.73 -6.56 -0.27
CA GLU A 247 -25.53 -5.55 -1.00
C GLU A 247 -25.15 -4.10 -0.63
N VAL A 248 -24.69 -3.88 0.60
CA VAL A 248 -24.51 -2.54 1.17
C VAL A 248 -23.03 -2.15 1.29
N SER A 249 -22.12 -3.12 1.35
CA SER A 249 -20.70 -2.86 1.59
C SER A 249 -19.78 -3.88 0.91
N ARG A 250 -18.54 -3.46 0.64
CA ARG A 250 -17.48 -4.23 0.00
C ARG A 250 -16.20 -4.09 0.79
N GLN A 251 -15.53 -5.22 1.04
CA GLN A 251 -14.29 -5.26 1.79
C GLN A 251 -13.11 -5.58 0.89
N PHE A 252 -12.03 -4.84 1.12
CA PHE A 252 -10.80 -4.96 0.36
C PHE A 252 -9.64 -5.27 1.27
N PHE A 253 -8.80 -6.21 0.83
CA PHE A 253 -7.43 -6.30 1.29
C PHE A 253 -6.60 -5.27 0.51
N VAL A 254 -5.86 -4.43 1.25
CA VAL A 254 -5.04 -3.37 0.68
C VAL A 254 -3.59 -3.61 1.06
N SER A 255 -2.72 -3.74 0.07
CA SER A 255 -1.27 -3.73 0.28
C SER A 255 -0.72 -2.37 -0.10
N ILE A 256 0.14 -1.79 0.74
CA ILE A 256 0.75 -0.48 0.52
C ILE A 256 2.27 -0.56 0.47
N ARG A 257 2.85 0.39 -0.27
CA ARG A 257 4.29 0.66 -0.28
C ARG A 257 4.51 2.16 -0.38
N ASN A 258 5.41 2.68 0.45
CA ASN A 258 5.88 4.05 0.34
C ASN A 258 6.89 4.15 -0.82
N ILE A 259 6.51 4.89 -1.86
CA ILE A 259 7.35 5.10 -3.06
C ILE A 259 7.80 6.57 -3.19
N THR A 260 7.78 7.31 -2.07
CA THR A 260 8.04 8.76 -2.06
C THR A 260 9.44 9.06 -2.58
N LYS A 261 10.46 8.32 -2.11
CA LYS A 261 11.86 8.54 -2.52
C LYS A 261 12.04 8.28 -4.01
N GLU A 262 11.49 7.19 -4.51
CA GLU A 262 11.53 6.81 -5.92
C GLU A 262 10.83 7.86 -6.79
N LYS A 263 9.65 8.34 -6.38
CA LYS A 263 8.93 9.40 -7.10
C LYS A 263 9.68 10.71 -7.13
N LEU A 264 10.24 11.14 -6.00
CA LEU A 264 11.03 12.37 -5.92
C LEU A 264 12.29 12.27 -6.78
N GLN A 265 12.95 11.11 -6.81
CA GLN A 265 14.12 10.88 -7.68
C GLN A 265 13.74 10.95 -9.17
N ILE A 266 12.63 10.32 -9.57
CA ILE A 266 12.14 10.39 -10.96
C ILE A 266 11.77 11.83 -11.34
N GLN A 267 11.09 12.56 -10.45
CA GLN A 267 10.74 13.97 -10.68
C GLN A 267 12.00 14.84 -10.80
N SER A 268 12.96 14.68 -9.88
CA SER A 268 14.23 15.41 -9.91
C SER A 268 15.06 15.11 -11.15
N LEU A 269 15.07 13.86 -11.61
CA LEU A 269 15.71 13.46 -12.85
C LEU A 269 15.04 14.11 -14.06
N SER A 270 13.71 14.07 -14.13
CA SER A 270 12.94 14.72 -15.20
C SER A 270 13.15 16.23 -15.24
N GLU A 271 13.20 16.90 -14.08
CA GLU A 271 13.51 18.32 -13.99
C GLU A 271 14.93 18.63 -14.43
N SER A 272 15.90 17.81 -14.02
CA SER A 272 17.30 17.93 -14.44
C SER A 272 17.45 17.77 -15.95
N GLU A 273 16.77 16.78 -16.54
CA GLU A 273 16.74 16.57 -17.99
C GLU A 273 16.12 17.77 -18.72
N ARG A 274 15.00 18.30 -18.20
CA ARG A 274 14.35 19.49 -18.78
C ARG A 274 15.26 20.71 -18.71
N LYS A 275 15.91 20.97 -17.56
CA LYS A 275 16.86 22.09 -17.39
C LYS A 275 18.04 21.96 -18.34
N PHE A 276 18.61 20.76 -18.45
CA PHE A 276 19.70 20.48 -19.39
C PHE A 276 19.27 20.74 -20.84
N ARG A 277 18.09 20.25 -21.24
CA ARG A 277 17.54 20.48 -22.58
C ARG A 277 17.38 21.96 -22.90
N MET A 278 16.79 22.74 -22.00
CA MET A 278 16.58 24.18 -22.18
C MET A 278 17.91 24.95 -22.24
N ALA A 279 18.88 24.61 -21.39
CA ALA A 279 20.20 25.23 -21.40
C ALA A 279 20.98 24.91 -22.70
N SER A 280 20.94 23.66 -23.17
CA SER A 280 21.55 23.26 -24.44
C SER A 280 20.93 23.99 -25.64
N GLU A 281 19.61 24.22 -25.62
CA GLU A 281 18.92 24.98 -26.66
C GLU A 281 19.33 26.46 -26.66
N GLN A 282 19.36 27.11 -25.48
CA GLN A 282 19.78 28.50 -25.33
C GLN A 282 21.24 28.73 -25.74
N ALA A 283 22.13 27.78 -25.43
CA ALA A 283 23.54 27.85 -25.78
C ALA A 283 23.81 27.52 -27.26
N ASN A 284 22.78 27.20 -28.06
CA ASN A 284 22.93 26.74 -29.45
C ASN A 284 23.88 25.53 -29.62
N ILE A 285 23.94 24.67 -28.61
CA ILE A 285 24.80 23.48 -28.60
C ILE A 285 24.03 22.28 -29.16
N TYR A 286 24.62 21.61 -30.14
CA TYR A 286 24.22 20.29 -30.61
C TYR A 286 24.85 19.24 -29.69
N CYS A 287 24.10 18.23 -29.26
CA CYS A 287 24.65 17.17 -28.42
C CYS A 287 24.05 15.81 -28.77
N TRP A 288 24.76 14.74 -28.44
CA TRP A 288 24.32 13.37 -28.66
C TRP A 288 25.04 12.39 -27.72
N GLU A 289 24.39 11.26 -27.47
CA GLU A 289 24.92 10.14 -26.70
C GLU A 289 25.27 8.98 -27.63
N TYR A 290 26.42 8.35 -27.43
CA TYR A 290 26.90 7.21 -28.20
C TYR A 290 27.19 6.02 -27.29
N TRP A 291 26.56 4.87 -27.54
CA TRP A 291 26.85 3.60 -26.89
C TRP A 291 27.93 2.85 -27.66
N VAL A 292 29.10 2.69 -27.03
CA VAL A 292 30.32 2.19 -27.69
C VAL A 292 30.15 0.75 -28.18
N GLU A 293 29.62 -0.14 -27.34
CA GLU A 293 29.46 -1.56 -27.65
C GLU A 293 28.35 -1.82 -28.68
N LYS A 294 27.21 -1.15 -28.51
CA LYS A 294 26.04 -1.30 -29.40
C LYS A 294 26.22 -0.56 -30.73
N LYS A 295 27.19 0.36 -30.81
CA LYS A 295 27.34 1.34 -31.89
C LYS A 295 26.05 2.09 -32.18
N GLU A 296 25.33 2.47 -31.13
CA GLU A 296 24.07 3.21 -31.22
C GLU A 296 24.30 4.67 -30.82
N MET A 297 23.73 5.61 -31.54
CA MET A 297 23.78 7.03 -31.22
C MET A 297 22.36 7.61 -31.09
N ARG A 298 22.16 8.46 -30.08
CA ARG A 298 20.93 9.22 -29.87
C ARG A 298 21.22 10.72 -29.93
N PRO A 299 20.68 11.42 -30.95
CA PRO A 299 20.82 12.87 -31.06
C PRO A 299 19.89 13.60 -30.08
N CYS A 300 20.26 14.81 -29.67
CA CYS A 300 19.35 15.70 -28.95
C CYS A 300 18.22 16.22 -29.86
N PHE A 301 17.20 16.84 -29.26
CA PHE A 301 16.07 17.41 -30.00
C PHE A 301 16.49 18.38 -31.10
N ARG A 302 17.50 19.22 -30.83
CA ARG A 302 18.03 20.18 -31.80
C ARG A 302 18.68 19.51 -33.01
N CYS A 303 19.47 18.46 -32.80
CA CYS A 303 20.05 17.65 -33.86
C CYS A 303 18.96 17.00 -34.75
N MET A 304 17.87 16.51 -34.15
CA MET A 304 16.74 15.95 -34.91
C MET A 304 16.01 17.01 -35.73
N ARG A 305 15.75 18.18 -35.13
CA ARG A 305 15.03 19.29 -35.76
C ARG A 305 15.83 19.97 -36.87
N ASP A 306 17.08 20.34 -36.59
CA ASP A 306 17.89 21.16 -37.50
C ASP A 306 18.67 20.32 -38.52
N LEU A 307 19.13 19.13 -38.13
CA LEU A 307 19.97 18.25 -38.97
C LEU A 307 19.19 17.05 -39.54
N GLY A 308 17.90 16.92 -39.23
CA GLY A 308 17.05 15.84 -39.75
C GLY A 308 17.43 14.43 -39.29
N LEU A 309 18.21 14.32 -38.21
CA LEU A 309 18.66 13.03 -37.70
C LEU A 309 17.51 12.23 -37.06
N PRO A 310 17.45 10.89 -37.27
CA PRO A 310 16.44 10.06 -36.61
C PRO A 310 16.75 9.93 -35.10
N PRO A 311 15.74 9.61 -34.26
CA PRO A 311 15.90 9.52 -32.81
C PRO A 311 16.86 8.41 -32.34
N LEU A 312 17.18 7.45 -33.22
CA LEU A 312 18.17 6.41 -32.98
C LEU A 312 18.92 6.09 -34.27
N ILE A 313 20.25 6.14 -34.21
CA ILE A 313 21.14 5.78 -35.31
C ILE A 313 21.90 4.53 -34.91
N ARG A 314 21.71 3.43 -35.66
CA ARG A 314 22.43 2.16 -35.44
C ARG A 314 23.69 2.11 -36.31
N ASN A 315 24.71 1.40 -35.87
CA ASN A 315 26.01 1.30 -36.56
C ASN A 315 26.71 2.67 -36.74
N TYR A 316 26.59 3.56 -35.76
CA TYR A 316 27.28 4.85 -35.73
C TYR A 316 28.81 4.66 -35.73
N PRO A 317 29.60 5.49 -36.47
CA PRO A 317 29.22 6.72 -37.17
C PRO A 317 28.81 6.57 -38.64
N GLU A 318 28.82 5.36 -39.23
CA GLU A 318 28.71 5.17 -40.68
C GLU A 318 27.44 5.74 -41.34
N PRO A 319 26.22 5.61 -40.78
CA PRO A 319 25.03 6.22 -41.37
C PRO A 319 25.10 7.74 -41.49
N VAL A 320 25.78 8.41 -40.54
CA VAL A 320 25.88 9.88 -40.53
C VAL A 320 26.98 10.36 -41.48
N ILE A 321 28.04 9.57 -41.65
CA ILE A 321 29.03 9.80 -42.71
C ILE A 321 28.34 9.66 -44.08
N ARG A 322 27.53 8.60 -44.27
CA ARG A 322 26.80 8.37 -45.53
C ARG A 322 25.72 9.39 -45.81
N SER A 323 25.15 10.04 -44.81
CA SER A 323 24.12 11.07 -45.00
C SER A 323 24.71 12.38 -45.53
N GLY A 324 26.04 12.52 -45.61
CA GLY A 324 26.70 13.74 -46.07
C GLY A 324 26.69 14.88 -45.06
N LEU A 325 26.30 14.62 -43.80
CA LEU A 325 26.32 15.64 -42.75
C LEU A 325 27.75 16.13 -42.47
N PHE A 326 28.72 15.21 -42.57
CA PHE A 326 30.14 15.47 -42.51
C PHE A 326 30.74 15.45 -43.93
N PRO A 327 31.63 16.39 -44.28
CA PRO A 327 32.39 16.32 -45.52
C PRO A 327 33.17 15.00 -45.64
N ALA A 328 33.29 14.47 -46.84
CA ALA A 328 34.02 13.21 -47.08
C ALA A 328 35.48 13.25 -46.59
N GLU A 329 36.10 14.43 -46.63
CA GLU A 329 37.48 14.71 -46.19
C GLU A 329 37.70 14.41 -44.69
N VAL A 330 36.67 14.53 -43.85
CA VAL A 330 36.75 14.32 -42.39
C VAL A 330 36.20 12.96 -41.94
N ALA A 331 35.72 12.13 -42.87
CA ALA A 331 35.11 10.84 -42.56
C ALA A 331 36.09 9.88 -41.87
N ASP A 332 37.34 9.81 -42.33
CA ASP A 332 38.35 8.92 -41.76
C ASP A 332 38.81 9.36 -40.38
N MET A 333 38.91 10.68 -40.16
CA MET A 333 39.14 11.24 -38.82
C MET A 333 38.01 10.82 -37.86
N TYR A 334 36.75 10.88 -38.30
CA TYR A 334 35.61 10.50 -37.46
C TYR A 334 35.61 9.00 -37.14
N ARG A 335 35.94 8.14 -38.12
CA ARG A 335 36.13 6.70 -37.87
C ARG A 335 37.24 6.43 -36.87
N ASP A 336 38.35 7.14 -37.00
CA ASP A 336 39.49 7.02 -36.09
C ASP A 336 39.12 7.44 -34.66
N TRP A 337 38.39 8.54 -34.49
CA TRP A 337 37.85 8.95 -33.19
C TRP A 337 37.01 7.86 -32.52
N HIS A 338 36.17 7.16 -33.29
CA HIS A 338 35.36 6.07 -32.74
C HIS A 338 36.20 4.85 -32.35
N ARG A 339 37.32 4.59 -33.05
CA ARG A 339 38.30 3.58 -32.62
C ARG A 339 39.01 4.01 -31.35
N GLN A 340 39.40 5.29 -31.26
CA GLN A 340 40.05 5.85 -30.06
C GLN A 340 39.13 5.83 -28.84
N ILE A 341 37.84 6.18 -29.00
CA ILE A 341 36.82 6.05 -27.95
C ILE A 341 36.68 4.59 -27.52
N ALA A 342 36.59 3.65 -28.48
CA ALA A 342 36.54 2.22 -28.18
C ALA A 342 37.81 1.69 -27.50
N ALA A 343 38.96 2.31 -27.74
CA ALA A 343 40.23 2.03 -27.08
C ALA A 343 40.36 2.71 -25.70
N GLY A 344 39.37 3.52 -25.29
CA GLY A 344 39.32 4.12 -23.95
C GLY A 344 39.94 5.51 -23.83
N VAL A 345 40.05 6.28 -24.92
CA VAL A 345 40.44 7.70 -24.83
C VAL A 345 39.38 8.50 -24.06
N LYS A 346 39.81 9.28 -23.06
CA LYS A 346 38.90 10.01 -22.15
C LYS A 346 38.18 11.18 -22.81
N SER A 347 38.87 11.93 -23.66
CA SER A 347 38.28 13.07 -24.36
C SER A 347 38.96 13.30 -25.70
N LEU A 348 38.18 13.79 -26.67
CA LEU A 348 38.63 14.18 -28.00
C LEU A 348 38.01 15.53 -28.35
N GLU A 349 38.75 16.36 -29.07
CA GLU A 349 38.27 17.67 -29.52
C GLU A 349 38.92 18.06 -30.85
N ALA A 350 38.13 18.60 -31.77
CA ALA A 350 38.60 19.26 -32.99
C ALA A 350 37.56 20.23 -33.53
N VAL A 351 38.01 21.14 -34.37
CA VAL A 351 37.13 21.98 -35.19
C VAL A 351 36.86 21.22 -36.48
N ILE A 352 35.58 20.94 -36.75
CA ILE A 352 35.12 20.17 -37.89
C ILE A 352 34.19 21.06 -38.72
N PRO A 353 34.45 21.24 -40.04
CA PRO A 353 33.49 21.87 -40.92
C PRO A 353 32.28 20.94 -41.09
N LEU A 354 31.11 21.34 -40.59
CA LEU A 354 29.85 20.59 -40.75
C LEU A 354 28.96 21.28 -41.80
N THR A 355 28.00 20.55 -42.36
CA THR A 355 27.03 21.00 -43.37
C THR A 355 27.61 21.31 -44.76
N GLU A 356 26.76 21.44 -45.79
CA GLU A 356 27.18 21.78 -47.16
C GLU A 356 27.96 23.09 -47.26
N ASN A 357 27.68 24.04 -46.36
CA ASN A 357 28.32 25.36 -46.32
C ASN A 357 29.67 25.38 -45.58
N ARG A 358 30.18 24.22 -45.13
CA ARG A 358 31.46 24.06 -44.41
C ARG A 358 31.61 24.97 -43.17
N ILE A 359 30.51 25.19 -42.44
CA ILE A 359 30.49 26.00 -41.22
C ILE A 359 31.36 25.32 -40.15
N PRO A 360 32.30 26.02 -39.50
CA PRO A 360 33.17 25.42 -38.49
C PRO A 360 32.40 25.15 -37.18
N PHE A 361 32.42 23.90 -36.73
CA PHE A 361 31.91 23.53 -35.41
C PHE A 361 33.04 23.00 -34.53
N ARG A 362 33.11 23.45 -33.28
CA ARG A 362 33.95 22.81 -32.28
C ARG A 362 33.22 21.56 -31.79
N VAL A 363 33.75 20.39 -32.16
CA VAL A 363 33.20 19.10 -31.77
C VAL A 363 34.05 18.49 -30.66
N ARG A 364 33.41 18.11 -29.55
CA ARG A 364 34.05 17.49 -28.40
C ARG A 364 33.36 16.18 -28.06
N TYR A 365 34.15 15.18 -27.68
CA TYR A 365 33.68 13.95 -27.05
C TYR A 365 34.24 13.79 -25.64
N THR A 366 33.41 13.30 -24.74
CA THR A 366 33.82 12.83 -23.41
C THR A 366 33.36 11.39 -23.22
N THR A 367 34.28 10.49 -22.88
CA THR A 367 34.01 9.05 -22.72
C THR A 367 33.68 8.72 -21.26
N GLU A 368 32.62 7.96 -21.07
CA GLU A 368 32.19 7.37 -19.81
C GLU A 368 32.71 5.92 -19.72
N PHE A 369 33.16 5.54 -18.53
CA PHE A 369 33.75 4.23 -18.25
C PHE A 369 32.94 3.53 -17.15
N ASP A 370 32.85 2.20 -17.22
CA ASP A 370 32.32 1.40 -16.11
C ASP A 370 33.33 1.24 -14.97
N ASP A 371 32.93 0.54 -13.90
CA ASP A 371 33.77 0.27 -12.72
C ASP A 371 35.04 -0.53 -13.04
N LEU A 372 35.09 -1.21 -14.18
CA LEU A 372 36.25 -1.98 -14.67
C LEU A 372 37.15 -1.17 -15.61
N GLY A 373 36.80 0.10 -15.86
CA GLY A 373 37.55 0.99 -16.74
C GLY A 373 37.31 0.72 -18.24
N LYS A 374 36.28 -0.04 -18.61
CA LYS A 374 35.90 -0.25 -20.02
C LYS A 374 35.03 0.92 -20.49
N PRO A 375 35.26 1.49 -21.68
CA PRO A 375 34.43 2.56 -22.23
C PRO A 375 33.02 2.01 -22.54
N VAL A 376 31.99 2.63 -21.95
CA VAL A 376 30.58 2.23 -22.10
C VAL A 376 29.79 3.20 -22.98
N ARG A 377 29.99 4.50 -22.78
CA ARG A 377 29.32 5.56 -23.55
C ARG A 377 30.29 6.68 -23.88
N ALA A 378 29.94 7.49 -24.87
CA ALA A 378 30.60 8.77 -25.10
C ALA A 378 29.55 9.84 -25.39
N TYR A 379 29.78 11.03 -24.86
CA TYR A 379 28.91 12.19 -25.02
C TYR A 379 29.57 13.17 -25.99
N GLY A 380 28.92 13.40 -27.13
CA GLY A 380 29.36 14.33 -28.15
C GLY A 380 28.64 15.67 -28.03
N SER A 381 29.35 16.77 -28.24
CA SER A 381 28.78 18.10 -28.40
C SER A 381 29.41 18.83 -29.58
N ALA A 382 28.62 19.60 -30.32
CA ALA A 382 29.10 20.50 -31.36
C ALA A 382 28.55 21.91 -31.13
N GLU A 383 29.45 22.88 -31.09
CA GLU A 383 29.14 24.32 -30.95
C GLU A 383 29.57 25.02 -32.24
N CYS A 384 28.67 25.82 -32.83
CA CYS A 384 29.01 26.61 -34.01
C CYS A 384 30.04 27.67 -33.63
N MET A 385 31.12 27.79 -34.41
CA MET A 385 32.19 28.76 -34.17
C MET A 385 31.98 30.08 -34.95
N GLU A 386 30.91 30.19 -35.75
CA GLU A 386 30.49 31.48 -36.30
C GLU A 386 29.75 32.28 -35.22
N ASN A 387 30.28 33.46 -34.91
CA ASN A 387 29.74 34.38 -33.90
C ASN A 387 28.28 34.77 -34.14
N ASN A 388 27.60 35.07 -33.03
CA ASN A 388 26.46 36.00 -32.89
C ASN A 388 26.34 37.07 -33.99
#